data_AF-A0A940TGD8-F1
#
_entry.id   AF-A0A940TGD8-F1
#
_cell.length_a   1.000
_cell.length_b   1.000
_cell.length_c   1.000
_cell.angle_alpha   90.00
_cell.angle_beta   90.00
_cell.angle_gamma   90.00
#
_symmetry.space_group_name_H-M   'P 1'
#
loop_
_entity.id
_entity.type
_entity.pdbx_description
1 polymer ?
#
loop_
_entity_poly.entity_id
_entity_poly.type
_entity_poly.pdbx_seq_one_letter_code
_entity_poly.pdbx_strand_id
1 'polypeptide(L)'
;MVKLKKTIAALMAIGMIMSGSLTVFADETPAAEILIGDVNSDSNVDITDLSFISLFLLKDTEFTDAQQKAADADGDGNVTLADLARIRQFISKKINRLEFCGITLTDIVNTAIRDNLPTSSAIEKFYEDNAYIYEFPSIESDLIECTFSDGTVMNVREALAEGVVSISDLDKYGISYFKKPKEKYELKARVSEIYEDGMLVIPEDKNITEDKVFIHCKQMITDLSIDVDDTVNIEYDGNVMTSYPAQIRALNISILKKTSLE
;
A
#
# COMPACT_ATOMS: atom_id res chain seq x y z
N MET A 1 24.78 -70.16 41.85
CA MET A 1 24.68 -69.15 40.78
C MET A 1 25.75 -69.44 39.73
N VAL A 2 25.32 -69.42 38.48
CA VAL A 2 25.97 -69.96 37.29
C VAL A 2 27.14 -69.09 36.82
N LYS A 3 28.32 -69.69 36.89
CA LYS A 3 29.42 -69.82 35.91
C LYS A 3 29.86 -68.63 35.03
N LEU A 4 31.17 -68.46 35.12
CA LEU A 4 32.10 -67.63 34.37
C LEU A 4 32.69 -68.39 33.15
N LYS A 5 32.93 -67.65 32.04
CA LYS A 5 33.87 -67.88 30.91
C LYS A 5 33.62 -69.05 29.93
N LYS A 6 33.57 -68.73 28.61
CA LYS A 6 34.54 -69.13 27.53
C LYS A 6 33.97 -68.96 26.10
N THR A 7 34.64 -68.12 25.31
CA THR A 7 35.13 -68.28 23.91
C THR A 7 34.55 -69.31 22.91
N ILE A 8 34.26 -68.78 21.69
CA ILE A 8 34.53 -69.27 20.30
C ILE A 8 33.73 -70.48 19.74
N ALA A 9 32.90 -70.25 18.71
CA ALA A 9 33.04 -70.78 17.32
C ALA A 9 31.70 -70.93 16.55
N ALA A 10 31.68 -70.34 15.34
CA ALA A 10 31.10 -70.82 14.09
C ALA A 10 29.59 -71.13 13.96
N LEU A 11 28.90 -70.34 13.13
CA LEU A 11 28.35 -70.86 11.86
C LEU A 11 28.21 -69.71 10.84
N MET A 12 28.86 -69.85 9.68
CA MET A 12 28.63 -69.01 8.51
C MET A 12 27.35 -69.48 7.79
N ALA A 13 26.51 -68.55 7.35
CA ALA A 13 25.73 -68.66 6.11
C ALA A 13 25.13 -67.30 5.70
N ILE A 14 25.84 -66.62 4.80
CA ILE A 14 25.37 -65.92 3.59
C ILE A 14 24.15 -64.99 3.74
N GLY A 15 24.43 -63.68 3.67
CA GLY A 15 23.45 -62.63 3.40
C GLY A 15 24.12 -61.26 3.40
N MET A 16 24.84 -60.92 2.32
CA MET A 16 25.27 -59.56 2.03
C MET A 16 24.06 -58.63 2.01
N ILE A 17 23.92 -57.69 2.96
CA ILE A 17 23.30 -56.39 2.68
C ILE A 17 23.99 -55.32 3.54
N MET A 18 24.75 -54.48 2.84
CA MET A 18 25.03 -53.05 3.05
C MET A 18 25.39 -52.55 4.46
N SER A 19 26.59 -51.97 4.53
CA SER A 19 26.94 -50.87 5.42
C SER A 19 25.96 -49.70 5.23
N GLY A 20 24.88 -49.70 6.02
CA GLY A 20 24.04 -48.51 6.19
C GLY A 20 24.71 -47.57 7.17
N SER A 21 25.38 -46.53 6.67
CA SER A 21 25.57 -45.31 7.47
C SER A 21 24.20 -44.86 7.93
N LEU A 22 24.03 -44.67 9.24
CA LEU A 22 22.88 -43.98 9.80
C LEU A 22 23.01 -42.50 9.41
N THR A 23 22.51 -42.14 8.23
CA THR A 23 22.26 -40.73 7.91
C THR A 23 21.05 -40.30 8.72
N VAL A 24 21.31 -39.57 9.79
CA VAL A 24 20.30 -38.73 10.43
C VAL A 24 19.87 -37.73 9.36
N PHE A 25 18.68 -37.94 8.79
CA PHE A 25 18.02 -36.89 8.02
C PHE A 25 17.64 -35.82 9.03
N ALA A 26 18.39 -34.72 9.05
CA ALA A 26 17.86 -33.47 9.55
C ALA A 26 16.62 -33.21 8.69
N ASP A 27 15.45 -33.30 9.32
CA ASP A 27 14.21 -32.83 8.75
C ASP A 27 14.38 -31.32 8.61
N GLU A 28 14.78 -30.87 7.43
CA GLU A 28 14.76 -29.45 7.08
C GLU A 28 13.30 -29.11 6.85
N THR A 29 12.57 -28.96 7.97
CA THR A 29 11.25 -28.36 7.98
C THR A 29 11.41 -27.01 7.26
N PRO A 30 10.64 -26.75 6.19
CA PRO A 30 10.77 -25.49 5.47
C PRO A 30 10.58 -24.38 6.49
N ALA A 31 11.56 -23.48 6.59
CA ALA A 31 11.46 -22.30 7.41
C ALA A 31 10.14 -21.62 7.03
N ALA A 32 9.17 -21.62 7.94
CA ALA A 32 7.91 -20.94 7.73
C ALA A 32 8.26 -19.51 7.32
N GLU A 33 7.85 -19.13 6.12
CA GLU A 33 8.08 -17.80 5.59
C GLU A 33 7.35 -16.82 6.52
N ILE A 34 8.12 -16.05 7.29
CA ILE A 34 7.56 -15.11 8.27
C ILE A 34 7.02 -13.94 7.47
N LEU A 35 5.69 -13.82 7.42
CA LEU A 35 5.02 -12.70 6.79
C LEU A 35 5.09 -11.49 7.73
N ILE A 36 5.76 -10.43 7.29
CA ILE A 36 5.85 -9.18 8.07
C ILE A 36 4.44 -8.58 8.20
N GLY A 37 4.07 -8.21 9.42
CA GLY A 37 2.75 -7.72 9.80
C GLY A 37 1.78 -8.78 10.29
N ASP A 38 2.03 -10.06 10.05
CA ASP A 38 1.18 -11.19 10.48
C ASP A 38 1.69 -11.75 11.81
N VAL A 39 1.20 -11.19 12.91
CA VAL A 39 1.68 -11.47 14.26
C VAL A 39 0.96 -12.69 14.86
N ASN A 40 -0.24 -13.00 14.40
CA ASN A 40 -1.00 -14.17 14.85
C ASN A 40 -0.76 -15.43 13.97
N SER A 41 0.03 -15.30 12.90
CA SER A 41 0.37 -16.35 11.92
C SER A 41 -0.85 -16.93 11.20
N ASP A 42 -1.86 -16.10 10.94
CA ASP A 42 -3.08 -16.50 10.21
C ASP A 42 -2.99 -16.27 8.69
N SER A 43 -1.83 -15.84 8.20
CA SER A 43 -1.53 -15.50 6.81
C SER A 43 -2.23 -14.26 6.27
N ASN A 44 -2.92 -13.49 7.11
CA ASN A 44 -3.50 -12.19 6.78
C ASN A 44 -2.86 -11.12 7.66
N VAL A 45 -2.80 -9.90 7.14
CA VAL A 45 -2.37 -8.73 7.91
C VAL A 45 -3.57 -7.83 8.09
N ASP A 46 -4.15 -7.84 9.28
CA ASP A 46 -5.36 -7.09 9.60
C ASP A 46 -5.35 -6.43 10.99
N ILE A 47 -6.50 -5.90 11.41
CA ILE A 47 -6.64 -5.15 12.67
C ILE A 47 -6.40 -6.05 13.89
N THR A 48 -6.54 -7.37 13.73
CA THR A 48 -6.23 -8.37 14.75
C THR A 48 -4.75 -8.32 15.10
N ASP A 49 -3.85 -8.26 14.11
CA ASP A 49 -2.40 -8.14 14.34
C ASP A 49 -2.05 -6.87 15.10
N LEU A 50 -2.69 -5.75 14.76
CA LEU A 50 -2.53 -4.48 15.52
C LEU A 50 -2.94 -4.63 16.98
N SER A 51 -3.97 -5.43 17.25
CA SER A 51 -4.43 -5.69 18.62
C SER A 51 -3.40 -6.52 19.39
N PHE A 52 -2.78 -7.52 18.75
CA PHE A 52 -1.68 -8.30 19.33
C PHE A 52 -0.47 -7.42 19.65
N ILE A 53 -0.04 -6.56 18.73
CA ILE A 53 1.08 -5.63 18.96
C ILE A 53 0.75 -4.65 20.09
N SER A 54 -0.49 -4.13 20.13
CA SER A 54 -0.93 -3.25 21.22
C SER A 54 -0.83 -3.94 22.59
N LEU A 55 -1.26 -5.20 22.70
CA LEU A 55 -1.16 -5.99 23.93
C LEU A 55 0.29 -6.24 24.35
N PHE A 56 1.17 -6.51 23.39
CA PHE A 56 2.61 -6.65 23.63
C PHE A 56 3.24 -5.35 24.14
N LEU A 57 2.92 -4.21 23.52
CA LEU A 57 3.41 -2.89 23.95
C LEU A 57 2.93 -2.51 25.36
N LEU A 58 1.74 -2.99 25.75
CA LEU A 58 1.20 -2.84 27.10
C LEU A 58 1.82 -3.82 28.12
N LYS A 59 2.73 -4.71 27.67
CA LYS A 59 3.42 -5.75 28.46
C LYS A 59 2.50 -6.81 29.09
N ASP A 60 1.34 -7.04 28.47
CA ASP A 60 0.41 -8.08 28.92
C ASP A 60 0.74 -9.47 28.33
N THR A 61 1.58 -9.53 27.29
CA THR A 61 1.97 -10.76 26.59
C THR A 61 3.42 -10.71 26.13
N GLU A 62 4.12 -11.85 26.16
CA GLU A 62 5.45 -12.00 25.54
C GLU A 62 5.31 -12.62 24.14
N PHE A 63 6.04 -12.08 23.15
CA PHE A 63 6.07 -12.60 21.79
C PHE A 63 7.13 -13.69 21.64
N THR A 64 6.84 -14.66 20.78
CA THR A 64 7.86 -15.61 20.29
C THR A 64 8.80 -14.94 19.29
N ASP A 65 9.99 -15.50 19.06
CA ASP A 65 10.96 -14.96 18.09
C ASP A 65 10.37 -14.75 16.68
N ALA A 66 9.45 -15.62 16.25
CA ALA A 66 8.77 -15.50 14.97
C ALA A 66 7.79 -14.31 14.96
N GLN A 67 7.02 -14.15 16.03
CA GLN A 67 6.09 -13.03 16.18
C GLN A 67 6.81 -11.70 16.36
N GLN A 68 7.96 -11.69 17.00
CA GLN A 68 8.77 -10.49 17.15
C GLN A 68 9.31 -10.02 15.79
N LYS A 69 9.73 -10.95 14.93
CA LYS A 69 10.11 -10.64 13.54
C LYS A 69 8.93 -10.22 12.69
N ALA A 70 7.75 -10.83 12.87
CA ALA A 70 6.55 -10.43 12.15
C ALA A 70 6.04 -9.04 12.59
N ALA A 71 6.17 -8.73 13.89
CA ALA A 71 5.74 -7.45 14.47
C ALA A 71 6.71 -6.30 14.23
N ASP A 72 7.99 -6.59 13.94
CA ASP A 72 9.02 -5.64 13.54
C ASP A 72 8.83 -5.27 12.06
N ALA A 73 7.90 -4.35 11.82
CA ALA A 73 7.48 -3.95 10.48
C ALA A 73 8.41 -2.91 9.85
N ASP A 74 9.17 -2.16 10.64
CA ASP A 74 10.21 -1.25 10.13
C ASP A 74 11.62 -1.84 10.13
N GLY A 75 11.78 -3.05 10.68
CA GLY A 75 13.01 -3.83 10.65
C GLY A 75 14.14 -3.19 11.46
N ASP A 76 13.81 -2.36 12.46
CA ASP A 76 14.80 -1.77 13.37
C ASP A 76 15.27 -2.75 14.46
N GLY A 77 14.63 -3.92 14.55
CA GLY A 77 14.92 -4.97 15.51
C GLY A 77 14.13 -4.87 16.81
N ASN A 78 13.29 -3.85 16.98
CA ASN A 78 12.46 -3.63 18.16
C ASN A 78 11.00 -3.47 17.77
N VAL A 79 10.10 -4.10 18.52
CA VAL A 79 8.66 -3.91 18.33
C VAL A 79 8.21 -2.67 19.12
N THR A 80 7.90 -1.60 18.40
CA THR A 80 7.55 -0.29 18.96
C THR A 80 6.22 0.26 18.40
N LEU A 81 5.88 1.50 18.79
CA LEU A 81 4.72 2.20 18.23
C LEU A 81 4.91 2.54 16.73
N ALA A 82 6.16 2.60 16.25
CA ALA A 82 6.46 2.87 14.85
C ALA A 82 5.96 1.73 13.95
N ASP A 83 6.20 0.47 14.36
CA ASP A 83 5.71 -0.72 13.68
C ASP A 83 4.19 -0.79 13.62
N LEU A 84 3.54 -0.51 14.76
CA LEU A 84 2.08 -0.44 14.85
C LEU A 84 1.53 0.62 13.89
N ALA A 85 2.15 1.81 13.86
CA ALA A 85 1.75 2.87 12.94
C ALA A 85 1.93 2.45 11.47
N ARG A 86 2.99 1.69 11.16
CA ARG A 86 3.29 1.19 9.83
C ARG A 86 2.29 0.12 9.36
N ILE A 87 2.01 -0.88 10.18
CA ILE A 87 0.97 -1.89 9.92
C ILE A 87 -0.39 -1.22 9.78
N ARG A 88 -0.70 -0.21 10.61
CA ARG A 88 -1.93 0.58 10.46
C ARG A 88 -1.99 1.32 9.13
N GLN A 89 -0.88 1.89 8.67
CA GLN A 89 -0.81 2.54 7.36
C GLN A 89 -1.03 1.53 6.22
N PHE A 90 -0.47 0.32 6.35
CA PHE A 90 -0.64 -0.77 5.38
C PHE A 90 -2.10 -1.22 5.30
N ILE A 91 -2.74 -1.49 6.44
CA ILE A 91 -4.17 -1.84 6.52
C ILE A 91 -5.04 -0.71 5.95
N SER A 92 -4.64 0.56 6.18
CA SER A 92 -5.33 1.74 5.65
C SER A 92 -5.04 2.01 4.17
N LYS A 93 -4.27 1.15 3.49
CA LYS A 93 -3.83 1.32 2.08
C LYS A 93 -3.09 2.63 1.81
N LYS A 94 -2.45 3.19 2.84
CA LYS A 94 -1.56 4.35 2.71
C LYS A 94 -0.18 3.96 2.19
N ILE A 95 0.23 2.73 2.48
CA ILE A 95 1.44 2.07 1.96
C ILE A 95 1.05 0.69 1.45
N ASN A 96 1.78 0.17 0.46
CA ASN A 96 1.44 -1.09 -0.22
C ASN A 96 2.36 -2.27 0.13
N ARG A 97 3.41 -2.05 0.94
CA ARG A 97 4.38 -3.07 1.37
C ARG A 97 4.88 -2.77 2.78
N LEU A 98 5.05 -3.83 3.59
CA LEU A 98 5.62 -3.74 4.94
C LEU A 98 7.13 -4.00 5.00
N GLU A 99 7.70 -4.64 3.99
CA GLU A 99 9.12 -4.98 3.94
C GLU A 99 10.00 -3.75 3.69
N PHE A 100 10.44 -3.05 4.74
CA PHE A 100 11.66 -2.25 4.63
C PHE A 100 12.50 -2.41 5.88
N CYS A 101 13.28 -3.50 5.91
CA CYS A 101 14.36 -3.68 6.87
C CYS A 101 15.51 -2.73 6.52
N GLY A 102 15.49 -1.49 7.03
CA GLY A 102 16.62 -0.54 6.89
C GLY A 102 17.04 -0.21 5.45
N ILE A 103 16.20 -0.54 4.46
CA ILE A 103 16.49 -0.32 3.04
C ILE A 103 16.32 1.17 2.76
N THR A 104 17.43 1.84 2.48
CA THR A 104 17.43 3.27 2.12
C THR A 104 17.65 3.44 0.63
N LEU A 105 16.99 4.44 0.05
CA LEU A 105 17.28 4.90 -1.30
C LEU A 105 18.76 5.32 -1.39
N THR A 106 19.50 4.71 -2.31
CA THR A 106 20.91 5.01 -2.54
C THR A 106 21.10 5.92 -3.74
N ASP A 107 20.37 5.67 -4.84
CA ASP A 107 20.50 6.45 -6.07
C ASP A 107 19.19 6.56 -6.85
N ILE A 108 19.02 7.65 -7.59
CA ILE A 108 17.98 7.80 -8.62
C ILE A 108 18.64 8.29 -9.90
N VAL A 109 18.53 7.52 -10.98
CA VAL A 109 19.19 7.82 -12.25
C VAL A 109 18.20 7.77 -13.39
N ASN A 110 18.20 8.82 -14.20
CA ASN A 110 17.58 8.79 -15.52
C ASN A 110 18.52 8.05 -16.49
N THR A 111 18.21 6.78 -16.77
CA THR A 111 18.98 5.94 -17.70
C THR A 111 18.87 6.41 -19.15
N ALA A 112 17.79 7.11 -19.51
CA ALA A 112 17.66 7.68 -20.85
C ALA A 112 18.74 8.72 -21.14
N ILE A 113 19.03 9.59 -20.16
CA ILE A 113 20.10 10.59 -20.27
C ILE A 113 21.47 9.92 -20.20
N ARG A 114 21.67 8.98 -19.27
CA ARG A 114 22.96 8.27 -19.07
C ARG A 114 23.37 7.49 -20.32
N ASP A 115 22.44 6.73 -20.88
CA ASP A 115 22.69 5.78 -21.96
C ASP A 115 22.30 6.36 -23.34
N ASN A 116 21.92 7.65 -23.38
CA ASN A 116 21.52 8.39 -24.57
C ASN A 116 20.43 7.65 -25.37
N LEU A 117 19.42 7.14 -24.65
CA LEU A 117 18.32 6.39 -25.22
C LEU A 117 17.28 7.34 -25.83
N PRO A 118 16.65 6.97 -26.95
CA PRO A 118 15.59 7.76 -27.54
C PRO A 118 14.32 7.69 -26.67
N THR A 119 13.80 8.85 -26.28
CA THR A 119 12.49 8.98 -25.60
C THR A 119 11.47 9.63 -26.52
N SER A 120 10.19 9.34 -26.30
CA SER A 120 9.10 10.01 -27.02
C SER A 120 8.83 11.38 -26.39
N SER A 121 8.73 12.44 -27.18
CA SER A 121 8.51 13.82 -26.71
C SER A 121 7.08 14.10 -26.23
N ALA A 122 6.35 13.09 -25.77
CA ALA A 122 5.01 13.25 -25.21
C ALA A 122 5.11 13.43 -23.69
N ILE A 123 4.33 14.38 -23.16
CA ILE A 123 4.23 14.61 -21.72
C ILE A 123 3.65 13.37 -21.04
N GLU A 124 4.33 12.88 -20.02
CA GLU A 124 3.95 11.65 -19.32
C GLU A 124 3.58 11.95 -17.87
N LYS A 125 2.30 11.74 -17.50
CA LYS A 125 1.91 11.73 -16.09
C LYS A 125 2.44 10.46 -15.42
N PHE A 126 3.33 10.63 -14.44
CA PHE A 126 3.95 9.51 -13.73
C PHE A 126 3.51 9.39 -12.27
N TYR A 127 3.05 10.49 -11.65
CA TYR A 127 2.60 10.48 -10.26
C TYR A 127 1.56 11.58 -10.00
N GLU A 128 0.68 11.34 -9.03
CA GLU A 128 -0.25 12.35 -8.52
C GLU A 128 -0.41 12.20 -7.01
N ASP A 129 -0.41 13.33 -6.31
CA ASP A 129 -0.78 13.40 -4.89
C ASP A 129 -2.16 14.09 -4.74
N ASN A 130 -2.52 14.47 -3.51
CA ASN A 130 -3.80 15.13 -3.22
C ASN A 130 -3.92 16.55 -3.78
N ALA A 131 -2.81 17.21 -4.10
CA ALA A 131 -2.75 18.62 -4.47
C ALA A 131 -2.12 18.87 -5.85
N TYR A 132 -1.29 17.95 -6.35
CA TYR A 132 -0.47 18.14 -7.54
C TYR A 132 -0.45 16.91 -8.44
N ILE A 133 -0.30 17.19 -9.73
CA ILE A 133 0.03 16.23 -10.78
C ILE A 133 1.48 16.47 -11.18
N TYR A 134 2.24 15.39 -11.31
CA TYR A 134 3.65 15.39 -11.69
C TYR A 134 3.82 14.70 -13.04
N GLU A 135 4.50 15.39 -13.96
CA GLU A 135 4.63 14.96 -15.35
C GLU A 135 6.07 15.08 -15.83
N PHE A 136 6.55 14.09 -16.59
CA PHE A 136 7.83 14.17 -17.29
C PHE A 136 7.68 14.88 -18.66
N PRO A 137 8.73 15.57 -19.13
CA PRO A 137 8.72 16.22 -20.45
C PRO A 137 8.70 15.24 -21.63
N SER A 138 9.06 13.98 -21.39
CA SER A 138 9.03 12.87 -22.34
C SER A 138 8.54 11.59 -21.67
N ILE A 139 8.19 10.57 -22.46
CA ILE A 139 7.90 9.22 -21.95
C ILE A 139 9.21 8.58 -21.51
N GLU A 140 9.49 8.61 -20.21
CA GLU A 140 10.75 8.17 -19.61
C GLU A 140 10.61 7.63 -18.18
N SER A 141 9.40 7.54 -17.61
CA SER A 141 9.21 7.09 -16.22
C SER A 141 9.76 5.68 -15.95
N ASP A 142 9.67 4.78 -16.94
CA ASP A 142 10.23 3.42 -16.87
C ASP A 142 11.78 3.42 -16.94
N LEU A 143 12.38 4.50 -17.41
CA LEU A 143 13.83 4.69 -17.55
C LEU A 143 14.44 5.44 -16.36
N ILE A 144 13.64 5.91 -15.42
CA ILE A 144 14.12 6.51 -14.17
C ILE A 144 14.14 5.41 -13.11
N GLU A 145 15.34 4.92 -12.83
CA GLU A 145 15.58 3.81 -11.91
C GLU A 145 15.96 4.32 -10.53
N CYS A 146 15.30 3.77 -9.50
CA CYS A 146 15.61 3.97 -8.09
C CYS A 146 16.37 2.74 -7.59
N THR A 147 17.59 2.95 -7.11
CA THR A 147 18.44 1.90 -6.52
C THR A 147 18.40 2.01 -5.00
N PHE A 148 18.34 0.86 -4.33
CA PHE A 148 18.24 0.76 -2.88
C PHE A 148 19.47 0.07 -2.29
N SER A 149 19.64 0.16 -0.96
CA SER A 149 20.84 -0.34 -0.26
C SER A 149 20.98 -1.86 -0.25
N ASP A 150 19.90 -2.59 -0.50
CA ASP A 150 19.86 -4.05 -0.67
C ASP A 150 20.22 -4.51 -2.10
N GLY A 151 20.42 -3.57 -3.03
CA GLY A 151 20.66 -3.83 -4.44
C GLY A 151 19.38 -3.97 -5.28
N THR A 152 18.20 -3.82 -4.68
CA THR A 152 16.94 -3.75 -5.42
C THR A 152 16.93 -2.52 -6.31
N VAL A 153 16.39 -2.69 -7.51
CA VAL A 153 16.17 -1.60 -8.48
C VAL A 153 14.73 -1.67 -8.95
N MET A 154 14.05 -0.53 -8.96
CA MET A 154 12.69 -0.39 -9.50
C MET A 154 12.53 0.97 -10.18
N ASN A 155 11.49 1.10 -11.01
CA ASN A 155 11.18 2.35 -11.68
C ASN A 155 10.60 3.37 -10.69
N VAL A 156 10.75 4.67 -11.00
CA VAL A 156 10.30 5.76 -10.13
C VAL A 156 8.79 5.76 -9.90
N ARG A 157 8.01 5.31 -10.88
CA ARG A 157 6.55 5.25 -10.80
C ARG A 157 6.11 4.27 -9.72
N GLU A 158 6.67 3.07 -9.75
CA GLU A 158 6.44 2.00 -8.78
C GLU A 158 6.97 2.41 -7.41
N ALA A 159 8.17 2.99 -7.35
CA ALA A 159 8.75 3.46 -6.10
C ALA A 159 7.89 4.52 -5.41
N LEU A 160 7.33 5.48 -6.17
CA LEU A 160 6.41 6.49 -5.66
C LEU A 160 5.04 5.89 -5.29
N ALA A 161 4.56 4.88 -6.02
CA ALA A 161 3.31 4.19 -5.75
C ALA A 161 3.39 3.27 -4.51
N GLU A 162 4.54 2.67 -4.25
CA GLU A 162 4.81 1.90 -3.03
C GLU A 162 5.07 2.82 -1.82
N GLY A 163 5.37 4.11 -2.06
CA GLY A 163 5.65 5.11 -1.03
C GLY A 163 7.08 5.03 -0.48
N VAL A 164 7.99 4.39 -1.21
CA VAL A 164 9.38 4.14 -0.82
C VAL A 164 10.32 5.27 -1.24
N VAL A 165 9.87 6.04 -2.21
CA VAL A 165 10.49 7.26 -2.70
C VAL A 165 9.47 8.38 -2.57
N SER A 166 9.94 9.59 -2.26
CA SER A 166 9.14 10.80 -2.23
C SER A 166 9.54 11.76 -3.37
N ILE A 167 8.65 12.68 -3.72
CA ILE A 167 8.99 13.73 -4.70
C ILE A 167 10.20 14.57 -4.28
N SER A 168 10.41 14.76 -2.97
CA SER A 168 11.59 15.46 -2.45
C SER A 168 12.90 14.70 -2.72
N ASP A 169 12.85 13.39 -2.86
CA ASP A 169 14.03 12.60 -3.27
C ASP A 169 14.36 12.88 -4.73
N LEU A 170 13.37 12.96 -5.63
CA LEU A 170 13.61 13.32 -7.03
C LEU A 170 14.32 14.68 -7.15
N ASP A 171 13.91 15.67 -6.34
CA ASP A 171 14.56 16.98 -6.28
C ASP A 171 16.04 16.87 -5.84
N LYS A 172 16.31 16.04 -4.84
CA LYS A 172 17.65 15.82 -4.29
C LYS A 172 18.59 15.17 -5.31
N TYR A 173 18.08 14.25 -6.12
CA TYR A 173 18.82 13.57 -7.18
C TYR A 173 18.81 14.33 -8.52
N GLY A 174 18.17 15.51 -8.58
CA GLY A 174 18.18 16.37 -9.76
C GLY A 174 17.35 15.86 -10.93
N ILE A 175 16.31 15.07 -10.65
CA ILE A 175 15.38 14.58 -11.67
C ILE A 175 14.42 15.72 -12.05
N SER A 176 14.38 16.06 -13.35
CA SER A 176 13.54 17.13 -13.87
C SER A 176 12.11 16.65 -14.14
N TYR A 177 11.12 17.40 -13.67
CA TYR A 177 9.71 17.14 -13.92
C TYR A 177 8.90 18.45 -13.91
N PHE A 178 7.69 18.41 -14.45
CA PHE A 178 6.69 19.47 -14.34
C PHE A 178 5.75 19.19 -13.18
N LYS A 179 5.50 20.22 -12.36
CA LYS A 179 4.53 20.19 -11.26
C LYS A 179 3.35 21.10 -11.58
N LYS A 180 2.14 20.55 -11.58
CA LYS A 180 0.89 21.31 -11.84
C LYS A 180 -0.09 21.10 -10.68
N PRO A 181 -0.75 22.17 -10.17
CA PRO A 181 -1.81 21.98 -9.19
C PRO A 181 -2.95 21.17 -9.80
N LYS A 182 -3.56 20.27 -9.01
CA LYS A 182 -4.78 19.58 -9.42
C LYS A 182 -5.88 20.61 -9.60
N GLU A 183 -6.57 20.53 -10.75
CA GLU A 183 -7.77 21.34 -10.96
C GLU A 183 -8.86 20.88 -10.00
N LYS A 184 -9.40 21.86 -9.26
CA LYS A 184 -10.57 21.69 -8.43
C LYS A 184 -11.74 22.32 -9.14
N TYR A 185 -12.83 21.58 -9.24
CA TYR A 185 -14.06 22.04 -9.85
C TYR A 185 -15.08 22.32 -8.75
N GLU A 186 -15.85 23.39 -8.94
CA GLU A 186 -16.99 23.71 -8.10
C GLU A 186 -18.28 23.44 -8.87
N LEU A 187 -19.23 22.78 -8.22
CA LEU A 187 -20.57 22.54 -8.70
C LEU A 187 -21.56 23.16 -7.74
N LYS A 188 -22.25 24.22 -8.17
CA LYS A 188 -23.45 24.70 -7.50
C LYS A 188 -24.66 23.91 -8.00
N ALA A 189 -25.35 23.22 -7.10
CA ALA A 189 -26.46 22.37 -7.47
C ALA A 189 -27.56 22.35 -6.41
N ARG A 190 -28.79 22.11 -6.83
CA ARG A 190 -29.94 21.93 -5.95
C ARG A 190 -30.18 20.46 -5.68
N VAL A 191 -30.39 20.09 -4.42
CA VAL A 191 -30.67 18.71 -4.02
C VAL A 191 -32.06 18.32 -4.51
N SER A 192 -32.12 17.30 -5.37
CA SER A 192 -33.37 16.75 -5.90
C SER A 192 -33.87 15.61 -5.03
N GLU A 193 -32.98 14.66 -4.69
CA GLU A 193 -33.34 13.43 -3.98
C GLU A 193 -32.16 12.99 -3.12
N ILE A 194 -32.45 12.46 -1.92
CA ILE A 194 -31.44 11.93 -1.00
C ILE A 194 -31.61 10.42 -0.91
N TYR A 195 -30.50 9.71 -1.02
CA TYR A 195 -30.39 8.26 -0.96
C TYR A 195 -29.49 7.86 0.20
N GLU A 196 -29.47 6.57 0.51
CA GLU A 196 -28.63 6.07 1.60
C GLU A 196 -27.13 6.28 1.35
N ASP A 197 -26.68 6.18 0.09
CA ASP A 197 -25.26 6.26 -0.28
C ASP A 197 -24.83 7.66 -0.80
N GLY A 198 -25.78 8.58 -0.98
CA GLY A 198 -25.50 9.84 -1.63
C GLY A 198 -26.74 10.66 -1.95
N MET A 199 -26.59 11.63 -2.83
CA MET A 199 -27.70 12.49 -3.25
C MET A 199 -27.67 12.71 -4.75
N LEU A 200 -28.86 12.91 -5.32
CA LEU A 200 -29.07 13.33 -6.68
C LEU A 200 -29.29 14.84 -6.69
N VAL A 201 -28.47 15.55 -7.43
CA VAL A 201 -28.50 17.02 -7.51
C VAL A 201 -28.78 17.47 -8.94
N ILE A 202 -29.37 18.64 -9.07
CA ILE A 202 -29.62 19.33 -10.34
C ILE A 202 -28.61 20.48 -10.42
N PRO A 203 -27.60 20.41 -11.31
CA PRO A 203 -26.65 21.49 -11.51
C PRO A 203 -27.33 22.82 -11.85
N GLU A 204 -26.89 23.90 -11.22
CA GLU A 204 -27.26 25.27 -11.58
C GLU A 204 -26.22 25.90 -12.53
N ASP A 205 -25.00 25.37 -12.54
CA ASP A 205 -23.91 25.84 -13.38
C ASP A 205 -24.01 25.34 -14.83
N LYS A 206 -23.80 26.27 -15.78
CA LYS A 206 -23.84 25.99 -17.23
C LYS A 206 -22.70 25.09 -17.73
N ASN A 207 -21.70 24.83 -16.88
CA ASN A 207 -20.53 24.04 -17.23
C ASN A 207 -20.79 22.52 -17.19
N ILE A 208 -21.86 22.11 -16.50
CA ILE A 208 -22.35 20.73 -16.52
C ILE A 208 -23.57 20.70 -17.43
N THR A 209 -23.52 19.85 -18.44
CA THR A 209 -24.59 19.72 -19.45
C THR A 209 -25.67 18.72 -19.05
N GLU A 210 -25.42 17.99 -17.98
CA GLU A 210 -26.23 16.90 -17.47
C GLU A 210 -27.33 17.41 -16.54
N ASP A 211 -28.57 17.00 -16.81
CA ASP A 211 -29.76 17.46 -16.07
C ASP A 211 -29.75 17.06 -14.58
N LYS A 212 -29.15 15.90 -14.28
CA LYS A 212 -29.04 15.37 -12.93
C LYS A 212 -27.71 14.65 -12.73
N VAL A 213 -27.07 14.93 -11.60
CA VAL A 213 -25.79 14.35 -11.20
C VAL A 213 -25.96 13.66 -9.85
N PHE A 214 -25.56 12.40 -9.75
CA PHE A 214 -25.51 11.65 -8.51
C PHE A 214 -24.13 11.79 -7.86
N ILE A 215 -24.13 12.02 -6.54
CA ILE A 215 -22.94 12.28 -5.75
C ILE A 215 -22.91 11.31 -4.57
N HIS A 216 -21.90 10.44 -4.54
CA HIS A 216 -21.63 9.56 -3.41
C HIS A 216 -21.02 10.37 -2.26
N CYS A 217 -21.83 10.70 -1.26
CA CYS A 217 -21.42 11.59 -0.17
C CYS A 217 -22.21 11.35 1.13
N LYS A 218 -22.59 10.09 1.40
CA LYS A 218 -23.37 9.66 2.59
C LYS A 218 -22.97 10.36 3.88
N GLN A 219 -21.68 10.38 4.20
CA GLN A 219 -21.17 10.95 5.45
C GLN A 219 -21.42 12.47 5.50
N MET A 220 -21.18 13.18 4.41
CA MET A 220 -21.31 14.64 4.33
C MET A 220 -22.77 15.10 4.43
N ILE A 221 -23.71 14.32 3.87
CA ILE A 221 -25.16 14.60 3.98
C ILE A 221 -25.59 14.62 5.45
N THR A 222 -25.09 13.65 6.23
CA THR A 222 -25.42 13.53 7.65
C THR A 222 -24.76 14.66 8.45
N ASP A 223 -23.47 14.91 8.23
CA ASP A 223 -22.70 15.91 8.97
C ASP A 223 -23.23 17.34 8.78
N LEU A 224 -23.73 17.65 7.59
CA LEU A 224 -24.28 18.97 7.24
C LEU A 224 -25.81 19.04 7.35
N SER A 225 -26.47 17.94 7.75
CA SER A 225 -27.92 17.82 7.83
C SER A 225 -28.61 18.33 6.56
N ILE A 226 -28.21 17.80 5.40
CA ILE A 226 -28.71 18.27 4.09
C ILE A 226 -30.10 17.71 3.83
N ASP A 227 -31.00 18.57 3.34
CA ASP A 227 -32.38 18.26 3.02
C ASP A 227 -32.66 18.39 1.52
N VAL A 228 -33.75 17.78 1.08
CA VAL A 228 -34.25 17.97 -0.29
C VAL A 228 -34.58 19.45 -0.50
N ASP A 229 -34.30 19.96 -1.70
CA ASP A 229 -34.44 21.36 -2.13
C ASP A 229 -33.38 22.34 -1.59
N ASP A 230 -32.44 21.91 -0.74
CA ASP A 230 -31.26 22.73 -0.39
C ASP A 230 -30.38 23.01 -1.63
N THR A 231 -29.74 24.18 -1.66
CA THR A 231 -28.65 24.46 -2.61
C THR A 231 -27.31 24.15 -1.96
N VAL A 232 -26.50 23.33 -2.63
CA VAL A 232 -25.17 22.93 -2.18
C VAL A 232 -24.10 23.39 -3.17
N ASN A 233 -22.98 23.86 -2.65
CA ASN A 233 -21.76 24.09 -3.42
C ASN A 233 -20.78 22.94 -3.13
N ILE A 234 -20.48 22.15 -4.16
CA ILE A 234 -19.62 20.97 -4.06
C ILE A 234 -18.28 21.27 -4.72
N GLU A 235 -17.17 21.03 -4.02
CA GLU A 235 -15.83 20.99 -4.59
C GLU A 235 -15.46 19.53 -4.89
N TYR A 236 -14.89 19.27 -6.07
CA TYR A 236 -14.41 17.95 -6.45
C TYR A 236 -13.16 18.00 -7.34
N ASP A 237 -12.32 16.97 -7.31
CA ASP A 237 -11.03 16.88 -8.02
C ASP A 237 -11.03 15.84 -9.16
N GLY A 238 -12.19 15.63 -9.78
CA GLY A 238 -12.41 14.57 -10.76
C GLY A 238 -13.28 14.99 -11.94
N ASN A 239 -13.86 14.01 -12.62
CA ASN A 239 -14.66 14.24 -13.83
C ASN A 239 -16.11 13.86 -13.64
N VAL A 240 -17.02 14.59 -14.29
CA VAL A 240 -18.41 14.21 -14.43
C VAL A 240 -18.50 13.16 -15.53
N MET A 241 -19.07 12.01 -15.22
CA MET A 241 -19.30 10.94 -16.18
C MET A 241 -20.65 11.12 -16.87
N THR A 242 -20.66 10.90 -18.19
CA THR A 242 -21.86 10.95 -19.04
C THR A 242 -22.72 9.68 -18.92
N SER A 243 -22.96 9.20 -17.69
CA SER A 243 -23.91 8.13 -17.38
C SER A 243 -25.32 8.70 -17.15
N TYR A 244 -26.33 7.84 -16.99
CA TYR A 244 -27.68 8.28 -16.59
C TYR A 244 -28.15 7.57 -15.31
N PRO A 245 -28.31 8.29 -14.18
CA PRO A 245 -27.91 9.68 -13.96
C PRO A 245 -26.38 9.86 -14.09
N ALA A 246 -25.93 11.09 -14.34
CA ALA A 246 -24.51 11.41 -14.40
C ALA A 246 -23.87 11.21 -13.02
N GLN A 247 -22.57 10.96 -12.97
CA GLN A 247 -21.89 10.71 -11.68
C GLN A 247 -20.58 11.47 -11.60
N ILE A 248 -20.25 12.00 -10.43
CA ILE A 248 -18.92 12.57 -10.19
C ILE A 248 -17.98 11.45 -9.80
N ARG A 249 -16.99 11.17 -10.65
CA ARG A 249 -15.87 10.27 -10.32
C ARG A 249 -14.68 11.11 -9.88
N ALA A 250 -14.52 11.25 -8.57
CA ALA A 250 -13.46 12.02 -7.94
C ALA A 250 -12.87 11.25 -6.75
N LEU A 251 -11.62 11.56 -6.37
CA LEU A 251 -10.99 11.02 -5.18
C LEU A 251 -11.41 11.83 -3.94
N ASN A 252 -11.57 13.14 -4.13
CA ASN A 252 -11.99 14.09 -3.12
C ASN A 252 -13.27 14.78 -3.58
N ILE A 253 -14.30 14.68 -2.74
CA ILE A 253 -15.56 15.43 -2.86
C ILE A 253 -15.74 16.14 -1.53
N SER A 254 -16.22 17.38 -1.55
CA SER A 254 -16.50 18.15 -0.33
C SER A 254 -17.62 19.13 -0.56
N ILE A 255 -18.45 19.36 0.46
CA ILE A 255 -19.52 20.34 0.38
C ILE A 255 -19.05 21.60 1.09
N LEU A 256 -18.78 22.66 0.32
CA LEU A 256 -18.22 23.92 0.81
C LEU A 256 -19.26 24.75 1.55
N LYS A 257 -20.52 24.70 1.09
CA LYS A 257 -21.62 25.49 1.64
C LYS A 257 -22.96 24.82 1.35
N LYS A 258 -23.85 24.89 2.33
CA LYS A 258 -25.30 24.62 2.21
C LYS A 258 -26.07 25.93 2.35
N THR A 259 -27.10 26.11 1.54
CA THR A 259 -28.11 27.17 1.68
C THR A 259 -29.47 26.49 1.66
N SER A 260 -30.22 26.60 2.76
CA SER A 260 -31.60 26.11 2.80
C SER A 260 -32.56 27.10 2.16
N LEU A 261 -33.58 26.56 1.49
CA LEU A 261 -34.75 27.35 1.17
C LEU A 261 -35.45 27.69 2.50
N GLU A 262 -35.70 28.99 2.74
CA GLU A 262 -36.61 29.44 3.80
C GLU A 262 -38.05 28.99 3.56
#